data_AF-A0A8D8ZJX0-F1
#
_entry.id   AF-A0A8D8ZJX0-F1
#
_cell.length_a   1.000
_cell.length_b   1.000
_cell.length_c   1.000
_cell.angle_alpha   90.00
_cell.angle_beta   90.00
_cell.angle_gamma   90.00
#
_symmetry.space_group_name_H-M   'P 1'
#
loop_
_entity.id
_entity.type
_entity.pdbx_description
1 polymer ?
#
loop_
_entity_poly.entity_id
_entity_poly.type
_entity_poly.pdbx_seq_one_letter_code
_entity_poly.pdbx_strand_id
1 'polypeptide(L)'
;LRVPRPFYAALDRIRGGGYKHTFCLNSTHGDGLGLVFAARLEESNHGRYVEIWTNAPGLYFSTANNFPETPYTEDESHFNLHHTSENRASSVSHPRSMGDKSAGSQTERLFGKENMLYFRHGAVALSPQGYPNSVNMPTFPSCIIRADQPYQRKIIYKFGVSRKIVAHPRNNKDNGHSFHKSGESGENQKHE
;
A
#
# COMPACT_ATOMS: atom_id res chain seq x y z
N LEU A 1 16.00 2.43 -8.39
CA LEU A 1 15.05 1.30 -8.63
C LEU A 1 13.94 1.33 -7.59
N ARG A 2 12.68 1.29 -8.03
CA ARG A 2 11.48 1.30 -7.16
C ARG A 2 11.18 -0.12 -6.66
N VAL A 3 12.00 -0.61 -5.74
CA VAL A 3 11.79 -1.92 -5.09
C VAL A 3 10.70 -1.73 -4.01
N PRO A 4 9.57 -2.45 -4.06
CA PRO A 4 8.55 -2.38 -3.02
C PRO A 4 9.15 -2.66 -1.65
N ARG A 5 8.81 -1.84 -0.65
CA ARG A 5 9.23 -2.03 0.74
C ARG A 5 7.99 -2.11 1.63
N PRO A 6 7.97 -3.03 2.60
CA PRO A 6 6.93 -3.02 3.60
C PRO A 6 6.99 -1.71 4.39
N PHE A 7 5.95 -0.89 4.31
CA PHE A 7 5.98 0.43 4.93
C PHE A 7 5.81 0.34 6.47
N TYR A 8 5.22 -0.75 6.98
CA TYR A 8 5.08 -0.96 8.43
C TYR A 8 6.43 -0.94 9.15
N ALA A 9 7.49 -1.45 8.52
CA ALA A 9 8.83 -1.49 9.09
C ALA A 9 9.46 -0.10 9.31
N ALA A 10 8.84 0.96 8.77
CA ALA A 10 9.29 2.33 8.93
C ALA A 10 8.41 3.16 9.89
N LEU A 11 7.24 2.67 10.32
CA LEU A 11 6.26 3.49 11.07
C LEU A 11 6.85 4.05 12.36
N ASP A 12 7.54 3.23 13.14
CA ASP A 12 8.13 3.63 14.43
C ASP A 12 9.30 4.60 14.28
N ARG A 13 9.90 4.66 13.08
CA ARG A 13 11.01 5.58 12.77
C ARG A 13 10.51 6.97 12.37
N ILE A 14 9.21 7.13 12.15
CA ILE A 14 8.59 8.38 11.73
C ILE A 14 8.01 9.07 12.95
N ARG A 15 8.33 10.36 13.12
CA ARG A 15 7.76 11.17 14.20
C ARG A 15 6.23 11.17 14.12
N GLY A 16 5.57 10.85 15.22
CA GLY A 16 4.12 10.65 15.27
C GLY A 16 3.67 9.23 14.93
N GLY A 17 4.62 8.30 14.76
CA GLY A 17 4.39 6.87 14.59
C GLY A 17 3.56 6.56 13.35
N GLY A 18 3.92 7.13 12.19
CA GLY A 18 3.26 6.87 10.92
C GLY A 18 3.37 8.01 9.92
N TYR A 19 3.04 7.76 8.66
CA TYR A 19 3.10 8.76 7.61
C TYR A 19 1.92 9.73 7.71
N LYS A 20 2.21 11.02 7.52
CA LYS A 20 1.25 12.12 7.32
C LYS A 20 1.92 13.21 6.47
N HIS A 21 2.50 12.81 5.35
CA HIS A 21 3.45 13.63 4.60
C HIS A 21 3.03 13.77 3.14
N THR A 22 3.35 14.91 2.53
CA THR A 22 3.30 15.08 1.07
C THR A 22 4.67 14.79 0.48
N PHE A 23 4.73 13.84 -0.45
CA PHE A 23 5.91 13.54 -1.24
C PHE A 23 5.91 14.38 -2.51
N CYS A 24 7.04 14.98 -2.85
CA CYS A 24 7.24 15.70 -4.11
C CYS A 24 7.39 14.67 -5.24
N LEU A 25 6.52 14.75 -6.24
CA LEU A 25 6.58 13.89 -7.41
C LEU A 25 7.51 14.52 -8.46
N ASN A 26 8.41 13.71 -9.01
CA ASN A 26 9.32 14.18 -10.03
C ASN A 26 8.64 14.15 -11.41
N SER A 27 8.38 15.34 -11.96
CA SER A 27 7.74 15.55 -13.26
C SER A 27 8.60 15.19 -14.47
N THR A 28 9.92 14.99 -14.30
CA THR A 28 10.85 14.74 -15.42
C THR A 28 10.69 13.36 -16.07
N HIS A 29 9.89 12.49 -15.48
CA HIS A 29 9.62 11.12 -15.96
C HIS A 29 8.13 10.92 -16.27
N GLY A 30 7.55 11.86 -17.02
CA GLY A 30 6.19 11.74 -17.51
C GLY A 30 6.04 10.64 -18.58
N ASP A 31 4.86 10.06 -18.70
CA ASP A 31 4.49 9.02 -19.67
C ASP A 31 4.31 9.52 -21.12
N GLY A 32 4.77 10.74 -21.43
CA GLY A 32 4.48 11.43 -22.69
C GLY A 32 3.06 12.02 -22.78
N LEU A 33 2.16 11.69 -21.85
CA LEU A 33 0.79 12.23 -21.74
C LEU A 33 0.67 13.27 -20.60
N GLY A 34 1.81 13.68 -20.03
CA GLY A 34 1.87 14.62 -18.91
C GLY A 34 1.48 14.02 -17.55
N LEU A 35 1.45 12.69 -17.42
CA LEU A 35 1.24 12.01 -16.14
C LEU A 35 2.55 11.42 -15.63
N VAL A 36 2.75 11.48 -14.32
CA VAL A 36 3.86 10.83 -13.64
C VAL A 36 3.34 9.67 -12.80
N PHE A 37 4.14 8.61 -12.72
CA PHE A 37 3.89 7.55 -11.75
C PHE A 37 4.11 8.10 -10.34
N ALA A 38 3.05 8.08 -9.53
CA ALA A 38 3.06 8.61 -8.17
C ALA A 38 3.43 7.53 -7.15
N ALA A 39 2.75 6.37 -7.18
CA ALA A 39 2.97 5.28 -6.25
C ALA A 39 2.41 3.95 -6.78
N ARG A 40 2.91 2.85 -6.22
CA ARG A 40 2.23 1.55 -6.21
C ARG A 40 2.07 1.11 -4.76
N LEU A 41 0.87 0.70 -4.40
CA LEU A 41 0.58 -0.02 -3.16
C LEU A 41 0.23 -1.45 -3.50
N GLU A 42 0.88 -2.40 -2.85
CA GLU A 42 0.69 -3.82 -3.09
C GLU A 42 0.42 -4.54 -1.76
N GLU A 43 -0.62 -5.36 -1.76
CA GLU A 43 -1.04 -6.20 -0.65
C GLU A 43 -0.39 -7.58 -0.79
N SER A 44 0.28 -8.06 0.26
CA SER A 44 1.20 -9.19 0.14
C SER A 44 0.52 -10.56 0.05
N ASN A 45 -0.68 -10.75 0.62
CA ASN A 45 -1.32 -12.06 0.69
C ASN A 45 -1.91 -12.46 -0.67
N HIS A 46 -2.58 -11.54 -1.35
CA HIS A 46 -3.23 -11.82 -2.64
C HIS A 46 -2.52 -11.20 -3.83
N GLY A 47 -1.45 -10.42 -3.62
CA GLY A 47 -0.72 -9.73 -4.68
C GLY A 47 -1.52 -8.62 -5.36
N ARG A 48 -2.68 -8.24 -4.80
CA ARG A 48 -3.48 -7.13 -5.32
C ARG A 48 -2.68 -5.85 -5.21
N TYR A 49 -2.65 -5.07 -6.27
CA TYR A 49 -2.00 -3.77 -6.26
C TYR A 49 -2.88 -2.69 -6.87
N VAL A 50 -2.59 -1.46 -6.48
CA VAL A 50 -3.03 -0.24 -7.16
C VAL A 50 -1.81 0.60 -7.52
N GLU A 51 -1.75 1.05 -8.76
CA GLU A 51 -0.82 2.06 -9.24
C GLU A 51 -1.55 3.39 -9.43
N ILE A 52 -0.90 4.48 -9.06
CA ILE A 52 -1.44 5.83 -9.19
C ILE A 52 -0.58 6.61 -10.15
N TRP A 53 -1.21 7.16 -11.18
CA TRP A 53 -0.60 8.09 -12.13
C TRP A 53 -1.33 9.42 -12.08
N THR A 54 -0.60 10.53 -12.13
CA THR A 54 -1.23 11.85 -11.97
C THR A 54 -0.41 12.97 -12.61
N ASN A 55 -1.05 14.08 -12.96
CA ASN A 55 -0.36 15.34 -13.26
C ASN A 55 -0.23 16.27 -12.03
N ALA A 56 -0.54 15.76 -10.84
CA ALA A 56 -0.31 16.48 -9.59
C ALA A 56 1.19 16.56 -9.25
N PRO A 57 1.65 17.68 -8.66
CA PRO A 57 3.05 17.80 -8.25
C PRO A 57 3.36 17.00 -6.98
N GLY A 58 2.37 16.72 -6.13
CA GLY A 58 2.58 16.03 -4.86
C GLY A 58 1.66 14.83 -4.65
N LEU A 59 2.08 13.91 -3.78
CA LEU A 59 1.28 12.80 -3.29
C LEU A 59 1.25 12.85 -1.76
N TYR A 60 0.09 13.15 -1.19
CA TYR A 60 -0.10 13.00 0.25
C TYR A 60 -0.32 11.54 0.61
N PHE A 61 0.47 11.05 1.57
CA PHE A 61 0.41 9.69 2.08
C PHE A 61 0.14 9.71 3.58
N SER A 62 -0.95 9.05 3.99
CA SER A 62 -1.35 8.89 5.39
C SER A 62 -1.55 7.43 5.73
N THR A 63 -1.12 7.02 6.92
CA THR A 63 -1.30 5.67 7.48
C THR A 63 -2.36 5.62 8.57
N ALA A 64 -3.42 6.44 8.45
CA ALA A 64 -4.56 6.44 9.37
C ALA A 64 -4.17 6.61 10.86
N ASN A 65 -3.21 7.49 11.15
CA ASN A 65 -2.62 7.64 12.48
C ASN A 65 -3.63 8.10 13.56
N ASN A 66 -4.77 8.65 13.14
CA ASN A 66 -5.81 9.17 14.03
C ASN A 66 -6.99 8.20 14.21
N PHE A 67 -6.92 6.99 13.64
CA PHE A 67 -7.89 5.95 13.97
C PHE A 67 -7.63 5.45 15.40
N PRO A 68 -8.65 4.90 16.08
CA PRO A 68 -8.48 4.33 17.42
C PRO A 68 -7.39 3.25 17.43
N GLU A 69 -6.64 3.14 18.52
CA GLU A 69 -5.74 2.00 18.71
C GLU A 69 -6.54 0.69 18.70
N THR A 70 -5.94 -0.39 18.22
CA THR A 70 -6.59 -1.71 18.26
C THR A 70 -6.85 -2.11 19.71
N PRO A 71 -8.05 -2.60 20.06
CA PRO A 71 -8.30 -3.21 21.36
C PRO A 71 -7.89 -4.69 21.32
N TYR A 72 -6.69 -5.02 20.82
CA TYR A 72 -6.13 -6.35 21.09
C TYR A 72 -5.75 -6.41 22.58
N THR A 73 -6.76 -6.47 23.44
CA THR A 73 -6.64 -7.16 24.71
C THR A 73 -6.56 -8.64 24.38
N GLU A 74 -5.61 -9.34 24.99
CA GLU A 74 -5.23 -10.73 24.72
C GLU A 74 -6.38 -11.77 24.80
N ASP A 75 -7.60 -11.36 25.17
CA ASP A 75 -8.79 -12.20 25.35
C ASP A 75 -9.62 -12.48 24.08
N GLU A 76 -9.46 -11.72 22.99
CA GLU A 76 -10.37 -11.80 21.81
C GLU A 76 -9.71 -12.43 20.57
N SER A 77 -8.97 -13.52 20.76
CA SER A 77 -8.41 -14.33 19.66
C SER A 77 -9.46 -15.20 18.93
N HIS A 78 -10.76 -15.00 19.17
CA HIS A 78 -11.83 -15.88 18.66
C HIS A 78 -12.77 -15.27 17.62
N PHE A 79 -12.71 -13.96 17.32
CA PHE A 79 -13.46 -13.41 16.18
C PHE A 79 -12.73 -13.66 14.86
N ASN A 80 -12.81 -14.92 14.47
CA ASN A 80 -12.33 -15.44 13.19
C ASN A 80 -12.92 -14.69 12.00
N LEU A 81 -12.07 -14.55 10.98
CA LEU A 81 -12.42 -14.55 9.57
C LEU A 81 -13.21 -15.82 9.22
N HIS A 82 -14.52 -15.84 9.50
CA HIS A 82 -15.44 -16.77 8.85
C HIS A 82 -16.49 -15.98 8.08
N HIS A 83 -16.27 -15.91 6.77
CA HIS A 83 -17.35 -15.69 5.81
C HIS A 83 -18.36 -16.82 5.98
N THR A 84 -19.53 -16.51 6.52
CA THR A 84 -20.77 -17.19 6.16
C THR A 84 -21.82 -16.13 5.87
N SER A 85 -22.28 -16.14 4.63
CA SER A 85 -23.48 -15.43 4.18
C SER A 85 -24.65 -15.86 5.05
N GLU A 86 -25.16 -14.97 5.90
CA GLU A 86 -26.57 -15.05 6.28
C GLU A 86 -27.09 -13.68 6.75
N ASN A 87 -28.10 -13.23 6.02
CA ASN A 87 -28.87 -12.02 6.24
C ASN A 87 -29.66 -12.17 7.54
N ARG A 88 -29.38 -11.34 8.55
CA ARG A 88 -30.35 -11.10 9.64
C ARG A 88 -30.21 -9.70 10.20
N ALA A 89 -31.10 -8.84 9.74
CA ALA A 89 -31.41 -7.56 10.38
C ALA A 89 -31.76 -7.82 11.85
N SER A 90 -30.98 -7.25 12.76
CA SER A 90 -31.38 -7.10 14.15
C SER A 90 -30.90 -5.74 14.66
N SER A 91 -31.88 -4.92 14.98
CA SER A 91 -31.79 -3.61 15.60
C SER A 91 -31.11 -3.69 16.96
N VAL A 92 -29.97 -3.00 17.12
CA VAL A 92 -29.38 -2.75 18.44
C VAL A 92 -29.44 -1.24 18.71
N SER A 93 -30.28 -0.89 19.69
CA SER A 93 -30.44 0.43 20.25
C SER A 93 -29.16 0.88 20.97
N HIS A 94 -28.73 2.11 20.70
CA HIS A 94 -27.60 2.76 21.38
C HIS A 94 -28.01 3.21 22.80
N PRO A 95 -27.26 2.90 23.87
CA PRO A 95 -27.44 3.57 25.15
C PRO A 95 -26.82 4.97 25.14
N ARG A 96 -27.55 5.95 25.69
CA ARG A 96 -27.12 7.34 25.84
C ARG A 96 -26.05 7.49 26.94
N SER A 97 -25.07 8.33 26.63
CA SER A 97 -23.94 8.78 27.46
C SER A 97 -24.34 9.39 28.81
N MET A 98 -23.54 9.13 29.84
CA MET A 98 -23.32 10.00 31.01
C MET A 98 -21.98 9.64 31.67
N GLY A 99 -21.03 10.59 31.75
CA GLY A 99 -19.83 10.46 32.59
C GLY A 99 -18.59 11.25 32.13
N ASP A 100 -18.37 12.41 32.74
CA ASP A 100 -17.17 13.27 32.68
C ASP A 100 -15.95 12.63 33.37
N LYS A 101 -14.80 12.46 32.68
CA LYS A 101 -13.42 12.35 33.26
C LYS A 101 -12.29 12.66 32.24
N SER A 102 -11.50 13.69 32.55
CA SER A 102 -10.05 13.92 32.33
C SER A 102 -9.30 13.36 31.10
N ALA A 103 -8.74 14.31 30.33
CA ALA A 103 -7.61 14.24 29.38
C ALA A 103 -6.79 12.93 29.31
N GLY A 104 -7.29 11.98 28.54
CA GLY A 104 -6.58 10.86 27.93
C GLY A 104 -7.51 10.29 26.88
N SER A 105 -7.18 10.41 25.60
CA SER A 105 -8.10 10.14 24.48
C SER A 105 -8.51 8.66 24.44
N GLN A 106 -9.59 8.33 25.16
CA GLN A 106 -10.37 7.11 25.00
C GLN A 106 -11.11 7.23 23.66
N THR A 107 -10.41 7.03 22.53
CA THR A 107 -11.06 7.04 21.22
C THR A 107 -12.02 5.85 21.13
N GLU A 108 -13.31 6.15 21.09
CA GLU A 108 -14.38 5.18 20.83
C GLU A 108 -14.03 4.28 19.64
N ARG A 109 -14.42 2.99 19.70
CA ARG A 109 -14.21 2.03 18.61
C ARG A 109 -14.82 2.57 17.31
N LEU A 110 -14.05 2.57 16.22
CA LEU A 110 -14.50 3.04 14.92
C LEU A 110 -14.94 1.87 14.06
N PHE A 111 -16.25 1.65 13.92
CA PHE A 111 -16.78 0.62 13.02
C PHE A 111 -16.98 1.16 11.61
N GLY A 112 -16.51 0.40 10.63
CA GLY A 112 -16.58 0.70 9.21
C GLY A 112 -17.59 -0.16 8.46
N LYS A 113 -17.32 -0.36 7.16
CA LYS A 113 -18.17 -1.21 6.31
C LYS A 113 -18.24 -2.62 6.87
N GLU A 114 -19.40 -3.26 6.74
CA GLU A 114 -19.63 -4.63 7.22
C GLU A 114 -19.31 -4.80 8.72
N ASN A 115 -19.46 -3.72 9.49
CA ASN A 115 -19.13 -3.68 10.92
C ASN A 115 -17.67 -4.02 11.23
N MET A 116 -16.76 -3.82 10.27
CA MET A 116 -15.34 -4.07 10.46
C MET A 116 -14.71 -2.97 11.31
N LEU A 117 -13.95 -3.36 12.33
CA LEU A 117 -13.22 -2.40 13.15
C LEU A 117 -12.10 -1.73 12.33
N TYR A 118 -12.12 -0.41 12.30
CA TYR A 118 -11.04 0.42 11.79
C TYR A 118 -10.15 0.85 12.95
N PHE A 119 -8.85 0.64 12.77
CA PHE A 119 -7.84 0.90 13.80
C PHE A 119 -6.64 1.63 13.22
N ARG A 120 -5.81 2.18 14.10
CA ARG A 120 -4.56 2.87 13.74
C ARG A 120 -3.73 1.99 12.81
N HIS A 121 -3.34 2.54 11.65
CA HIS A 121 -2.61 1.82 10.58
C HIS A 121 -3.39 0.72 9.84
N GLY A 122 -4.67 0.53 10.13
CA GLY A 122 -5.56 -0.40 9.40
C GLY A 122 -5.96 0.10 8.01
N ALA A 123 -5.61 1.34 7.65
CA ALA A 123 -5.87 1.91 6.34
C ALA A 123 -4.75 2.85 5.89
N VAL A 124 -4.72 3.12 4.58
CA VAL A 124 -3.86 4.14 4.00
C VAL A 124 -4.64 5.06 3.07
N ALA A 125 -4.21 6.30 2.96
CA ALA A 125 -4.69 7.25 1.95
C ALA A 125 -3.53 7.69 1.07
N LEU A 126 -3.73 7.64 -0.25
CA LEU A 126 -2.78 8.09 -1.27
C LEU A 126 -3.49 9.14 -2.14
N SER A 127 -3.24 10.42 -1.86
CA SER A 127 -4.00 11.53 -2.43
C SER A 127 -3.10 12.43 -3.28
N PRO A 128 -3.15 12.33 -4.62
CA PRO A 128 -2.49 13.29 -5.49
C PRO A 128 -3.02 14.72 -5.26
N GLN A 129 -2.13 15.67 -5.01
CA GLN A 129 -2.48 17.04 -4.63
C GLN A 129 -1.40 18.07 -4.97
N GLY A 130 -1.71 19.35 -4.72
CA GLY A 130 -0.70 20.41 -4.62
C GLY A 130 0.14 20.28 -3.34
N TYR A 131 1.21 21.06 -3.25
CA TYR A 131 1.97 21.11 -2.00
C TYR A 131 1.16 21.81 -0.91
N PRO A 132 1.17 21.29 0.34
CA PRO A 132 0.57 22.00 1.46
C PRO A 132 1.15 23.41 1.56
N ASN A 133 0.31 24.39 1.89
CA ASN A 133 0.72 25.79 2.05
C ASN A 133 1.27 26.47 0.76
N SER A 134 1.01 25.93 -0.44
CA SER A 134 1.45 26.51 -1.73
C SER A 134 1.11 27.99 -1.89
N VAL A 135 -0.03 28.46 -1.38
CA VAL A 135 -0.44 29.87 -1.50
C VAL A 135 0.53 30.84 -0.81
N ASN A 136 1.22 30.38 0.23
CA ASN A 136 2.15 31.17 1.03
C ASN A 136 3.62 30.84 0.71
N MET A 137 3.87 29.97 -0.27
CA MET A 137 5.21 29.46 -0.61
C MET A 137 5.47 29.73 -2.10
N PRO A 138 6.07 30.89 -2.45
CA PRO A 138 6.26 31.29 -3.85
C PRO A 138 7.10 30.33 -4.69
N THR A 139 7.96 29.53 -4.05
CA THR A 139 8.80 28.51 -4.71
C THR A 139 8.07 27.19 -4.94
N PHE A 140 6.86 27.01 -4.40
CA PHE A 140 6.05 25.84 -4.66
C PHE A 140 5.27 25.99 -5.97
N PRO A 141 4.87 24.87 -6.60
CA PRO A 141 3.94 24.92 -7.72
C PRO A 141 2.70 25.74 -7.34
N SER A 142 2.37 26.71 -8.19
CA SER A 142 1.24 27.61 -7.96
C SER A 142 -0.06 26.82 -7.81
N CYS A 143 -0.87 27.23 -6.84
CA CYS A 143 -2.24 26.74 -6.64
C CYS A 143 -3.29 27.78 -7.05
N ILE A 144 -2.89 28.89 -7.68
CA ILE A 144 -3.78 29.96 -8.10
C ILE A 144 -4.46 29.56 -9.41
N ILE A 145 -5.80 29.61 -9.43
CA ILE A 145 -6.62 29.40 -10.61
C ILE A 145 -7.13 30.77 -11.07
N ARG A 146 -6.94 31.09 -12.35
CA ARG A 146 -7.41 32.34 -12.96
C ARG A 146 -8.68 32.06 -13.77
N ALA A 147 -9.58 33.03 -13.85
CA ALA A 147 -10.90 32.86 -14.50
C ALA A 147 -10.80 32.49 -15.99
N ASP A 148 -9.71 32.88 -16.65
CA ASP A 148 -9.41 32.65 -18.06
C ASP A 148 -8.68 31.32 -18.32
N GLN A 149 -8.28 30.60 -17.27
CA GLN A 149 -7.49 29.37 -17.41
C GLN A 149 -8.27 28.16 -16.88
N PRO A 150 -8.48 27.11 -17.70
CA PRO A 150 -9.13 25.91 -17.23
C PRO A 150 -8.23 25.17 -16.22
N TYR A 151 -8.79 24.86 -15.05
CA TYR A 151 -8.12 23.97 -14.11
C TYR A 151 -8.36 22.51 -14.51
N GLN A 152 -7.28 21.76 -14.76
CA GLN A 152 -7.36 20.35 -15.09
C GLN A 152 -6.45 19.50 -14.19
N ARG A 153 -7.04 18.45 -13.61
CA ARG A 153 -6.35 17.46 -12.79
C ARG A 153 -6.74 16.08 -13.27
N LYS A 154 -5.74 15.24 -13.54
CA LYS A 154 -5.94 13.85 -13.97
C LYS A 154 -5.28 12.92 -12.96
N ILE A 155 -6.03 11.90 -12.56
CA ILE A 155 -5.58 10.82 -11.69
C ILE A 155 -6.06 9.52 -12.30
N ILE A 156 -5.17 8.56 -12.48
CA ILE A 156 -5.48 7.21 -12.94
C ILE A 156 -5.14 6.25 -11.82
N TYR A 157 -6.13 5.44 -11.42
CA TYR A 157 -5.94 4.29 -10.55
C TYR A 157 -5.96 3.03 -11.41
N LYS A 158 -4.81 2.35 -11.50
CA LYS A 158 -4.68 1.09 -12.23
C LYS A 158 -4.56 -0.05 -11.24
N PHE A 159 -5.58 -0.90 -11.22
CA PHE A 159 -5.62 -2.08 -10.38
C PHE A 159 -5.05 -3.29 -11.12
N GLY A 160 -4.48 -4.23 -10.38
CA GLY A 160 -4.04 -5.50 -10.92
C GLY A 160 -3.63 -6.49 -9.85
N VAL A 161 -3.08 -7.62 -10.29
CA VAL A 161 -2.60 -8.70 -9.42
C VAL A 161 -1.19 -9.09 -9.86
N SER A 162 -0.23 -9.04 -8.95
CA SER A 162 1.12 -9.53 -9.16
C SER A 162 1.13 -11.05 -9.07
N ARG A 163 1.63 -11.74 -10.10
CA ARG A 163 1.91 -13.18 -10.00
C ARG A 163 3.12 -13.36 -9.08
N LYS A 164 2.91 -13.82 -7.85
CA LYS A 164 4.00 -14.43 -7.08
C LYS A 164 4.28 -15.79 -7.71
N ILE A 165 5.39 -15.94 -8.40
CA ILE A 165 5.94 -17.28 -8.66
C ILE A 165 6.40 -17.77 -7.29
N VAL A 166 5.53 -18.51 -6.59
CA VAL A 166 5.98 -19.36 -5.50
C VAL A 166 6.78 -20.46 -6.19
N ALA A 167 8.10 -20.30 -6.20
CA ALA A 167 9.00 -21.37 -6.58
C ALA A 167 8.73 -22.53 -5.61
N HIS A 168 7.91 -23.50 -6.03
CA HIS A 168 7.91 -24.80 -5.38
C HIS A 168 9.32 -25.36 -5.57
N PRO A 169 10.05 -25.72 -4.50
CA PRO A 169 11.25 -26.50 -4.68
C PRO A 169 10.85 -27.77 -5.42
N ARG A 170 11.31 -27.93 -6.66
CA ARG A 170 11.29 -29.25 -7.30
C ARG A 170 12.14 -30.15 -6.42
N ASN A 171 11.49 -31.11 -5.75
CA ASN A 171 12.15 -32.19 -5.05
C ASN A 171 12.91 -32.99 -6.12
N ASN A 172 14.19 -32.69 -6.32
CA ASN A 172 15.03 -33.46 -7.22
C ASN A 172 15.49 -34.72 -6.47
N LYS A 173 14.59 -35.71 -6.41
CA LYS A 173 14.94 -37.11 -6.16
C LYS A 173 14.93 -37.85 -7.51
N ASP A 174 15.70 -37.37 -8.47
CA ASP A 174 16.06 -38.19 -9.62
C ASP A 174 17.28 -39.00 -9.22
N ASN A 175 16.99 -40.25 -8.86
CA ASN A 175 17.94 -41.30 -8.56
C ASN A 175 18.98 -41.40 -9.68
N GLY A 176 20.25 -41.47 -9.28
CA GLY A 176 21.36 -41.70 -10.18
C GLY A 176 21.18 -42.99 -10.97
N HIS A 177 21.21 -42.88 -12.28
CA HIS A 177 21.73 -43.92 -13.15
C HIS A 177 22.81 -43.31 -14.03
N SER A 178 24.05 -43.59 -13.63
CA SER A 178 25.26 -43.39 -14.40
C SER A 178 25.19 -44.20 -15.70
N PHE A 179 25.14 -43.52 -16.85
CA PHE A 179 25.45 -44.17 -18.12
C PHE A 179 26.94 -44.02 -18.42
N HIS A 180 27.60 -45.18 -18.48
CA HIS A 180 28.98 -45.37 -18.92
C HIS A 180 29.22 -44.72 -20.28
N LYS A 181 30.26 -43.89 -20.38
CA LYS A 181 30.94 -43.60 -21.66
C LYS A 181 31.99 -44.68 -21.89
N SER A 182 31.77 -45.55 -22.88
CA SER A 182 32.83 -46.31 -23.55
C SER A 182 33.40 -45.45 -24.68
N GLY A 183 34.73 -45.34 -24.73
CA GLY A 183 35.45 -44.57 -25.75
C GLY A 183 35.81 -45.39 -26.99
N GLU A 184 36.21 -44.68 -28.03
CA GLU A 184 37.08 -45.05 -29.17
C GLU A 184 37.45 -43.69 -29.83
N SER A 185 38.68 -43.17 -29.65
CA SER A 185 39.90 -43.35 -30.46
C SER A 185 39.80 -42.84 -31.90
N GLY A 186 40.63 -41.85 -32.25
CA GLY A 186 40.81 -41.36 -33.63
C GLY A 186 41.64 -40.07 -33.71
N GLU A 187 42.94 -40.22 -33.93
CA GLU A 187 43.98 -39.18 -34.06
C GLU A 187 43.83 -38.24 -35.27
N ASN A 188 44.27 -36.98 -35.13
CA ASN A 188 45.41 -36.35 -35.84
C ASN A 188 45.37 -34.81 -35.69
N GLN A 189 46.32 -34.19 -34.97
CA GLN A 189 47.54 -33.49 -35.47
C GLN A 189 47.24 -32.29 -36.38
N LYS A 190 47.91 -31.11 -36.34
CA LYS A 190 48.99 -30.47 -35.57
C LYS A 190 49.13 -29.04 -36.16
N HIS A 191 49.63 -28.07 -35.37
CA HIS A 191 50.36 -26.81 -35.70
C HIS A 191 49.87 -25.95 -36.89
N GLU A 192 49.66 -24.64 -36.80
CA GLU A 192 50.48 -23.56 -36.22
C GLU A 192 49.58 -22.31 -36.10
#